data_AF-A0A2T2SME3-F1
#
_entry.id   AF-A0A2T2SME3-F1
#
_cell.length_a   1.000
_cell.length_b   1.000
_cell.length_c   1.000
_cell.angle_alpha   90.00
_cell.angle_beta   90.00
_cell.angle_gamma   90.00
#
_symmetry.space_group_name_H-M   'P 1'
#
loop_
_entity.id
_entity.type
_entity.pdbx_description
1 polymer ?
#
loop_
_entity_poly.entity_id
_entity_poly.type
_entity_poly.pdbx_seq_one_letter_code
_entity_poly.pdbx_strand_id
1 'polypeptide(L)'
;MLTWNFEGEPSEPAQDPTMAPHKRQSYEEELANAITHGIGLVLSVIGWIGLIFLSGMAGTGWDLAAAAVFGGTLVFLYATSTLYHSAGTPRLKRTLRILDHVAIFLLIAGTYTPF
;
A
#
# COMPACT_ATOMS: atom_id res chain seq x y z
N MET A 1 -19.20 33.99 -13.52
CA MET A 1 -18.52 35.26 -13.88
C MET A 1 -17.80 34.98 -15.18
N LEU A 2 -18.34 35.44 -16.32
CA LEU A 2 -17.82 35.15 -17.67
C LEU A 2 -16.68 36.13 -17.99
N THR A 3 -15.47 35.63 -18.24
CA THR A 3 -14.33 36.45 -18.68
C THR A 3 -14.39 36.65 -20.19
N TRP A 4 -14.51 37.90 -20.62
CA TRP A 4 -14.56 38.34 -22.01
C TRP A 4 -13.13 38.39 -22.60
N ASN A 5 -12.89 37.75 -23.76
CA ASN A 5 -11.64 37.86 -24.52
C ASN A 5 -11.79 38.94 -25.61
N PHE A 6 -10.72 39.69 -25.91
CA PHE A 6 -10.73 40.87 -26.81
C PHE A 6 -11.19 40.59 -28.25
N GLU A 7 -11.35 39.34 -28.64
CA GLU A 7 -11.71 38.90 -30.00
C GLU A 7 -13.21 38.63 -30.21
N GLY A 8 -14.05 38.77 -29.18
CA GLY A 8 -15.50 38.54 -29.30
C GLY A 8 -15.92 37.07 -29.42
N GLU A 9 -14.97 36.15 -29.41
CA GLU A 9 -15.23 34.71 -29.35
C GLU A 9 -15.55 34.27 -27.92
N PRO A 10 -16.58 33.43 -27.70
CA PRO A 10 -16.82 32.80 -26.41
C PRO A 10 -15.56 32.03 -25.98
N SER A 11 -15.05 32.33 -24.78
CA SER A 11 -13.97 31.53 -24.21
C SER A 11 -14.47 30.10 -23.99
N GLU A 12 -13.78 29.12 -24.58
CA GLU A 12 -14.03 27.71 -24.27
C GLU A 12 -13.95 27.55 -22.74
N PRO A 13 -14.97 26.96 -22.09
CA PRO A 13 -14.95 26.81 -20.64
C PRO A 13 -13.69 26.03 -20.27
N ALA A 14 -12.85 26.62 -19.41
CA ALA A 14 -11.63 26.01 -18.94
C ALA A 14 -11.95 24.57 -18.48
N GLN A 15 -11.37 23.58 -19.14
CA GLN A 15 -11.51 22.19 -18.74
C GLN A 15 -10.98 22.08 -17.31
N ASP A 16 -11.87 21.81 -16.36
CA ASP A 16 -11.49 21.65 -14.96
C ASP A 16 -10.51 20.47 -14.87
N PRO A 17 -9.23 20.70 -14.52
CA PRO A 17 -8.24 19.63 -14.47
C PRO A 17 -8.57 18.57 -13.41
N THR A 18 -9.51 18.84 -12.48
CA THR A 18 -9.99 17.86 -11.51
C THR A 18 -11.06 16.91 -12.06
N MET A 19 -11.63 17.20 -13.23
CA MET A 19 -12.63 16.36 -13.91
C MET A 19 -12.03 15.35 -14.90
N ALA A 20 -10.68 15.26 -14.96
CA ALA A 20 -10.03 14.24 -15.76
C ALA A 20 -10.39 12.84 -15.23
N PRO A 21 -10.90 11.92 -16.07
CA PRO A 21 -11.28 10.59 -15.63
C PRO A 21 -10.08 9.85 -15.04
N HIS A 22 -10.19 9.38 -13.79
CA HIS A 22 -9.14 8.59 -13.18
C HIS A 22 -8.94 7.32 -14.01
N LYS A 23 -7.77 7.21 -14.66
CA LYS A 23 -7.44 6.08 -15.52
C LYS A 23 -7.49 4.80 -14.68
N ARG A 24 -8.26 3.80 -15.13
CA ARG A 24 -8.21 2.47 -14.52
C ARG A 24 -6.85 1.84 -14.83
N GLN A 25 -6.27 1.16 -13.84
CA GLN A 25 -4.98 0.48 -14.03
C GLN A 25 -5.06 -0.55 -15.15
N SER A 26 -3.98 -0.67 -15.92
CA SER A 26 -3.87 -1.70 -16.96
C SER A 26 -3.64 -3.08 -16.33
N TYR A 27 -3.88 -4.14 -17.09
CA TYR A 27 -3.56 -5.50 -16.64
C TYR A 27 -2.07 -5.68 -16.34
N GLU A 28 -1.20 -5.07 -17.15
CA GLU A 28 0.26 -5.11 -16.96
C GLU A 28 0.68 -4.40 -15.67
N GLU A 29 0.04 -3.26 -15.35
CA GLU A 29 0.25 -2.55 -14.10
C GLU A 29 -0.23 -3.37 -12.89
N GLU A 30 -1.41 -3.99 -12.97
CA GLU A 30 -1.91 -4.87 -11.90
C GLU A 30 -0.99 -6.09 -11.69
N LEU A 31 -0.45 -6.67 -12.77
CA LEU A 31 0.49 -7.79 -12.70
C LEU A 31 1.84 -7.37 -12.11
N ALA A 32 2.40 -6.25 -12.56
CA ALA A 32 3.64 -5.72 -12.02
C ALA A 32 3.52 -5.46 -10.51
N ASN A 33 2.40 -4.88 -10.07
CA ASN A 33 2.11 -4.68 -8.66
C ASN A 33 1.98 -6.01 -7.90
N ALA A 34 1.29 -7.01 -8.45
CA ALA A 34 1.21 -8.32 -7.81
C ALA A 34 2.60 -8.96 -7.60
N ILE A 35 3.48 -8.84 -8.60
CA ILE A 35 4.84 -9.42 -8.54
C ILE A 35 5.71 -8.69 -7.52
N THR A 36 5.77 -7.35 -7.58
CA THR A 36 6.62 -6.58 -6.67
C THR A 36 6.20 -6.76 -5.22
N HIS A 37 4.89 -6.76 -4.95
CA HIS A 37 4.37 -7.01 -3.61
C HIS A 37 4.55 -8.46 -3.16
N GLY A 38 4.42 -9.43 -4.08
CA GLY A 38 4.69 -10.84 -3.79
C GLY A 38 6.15 -11.09 -3.40
N ILE A 39 7.10 -10.44 -4.09
CA ILE A 39 8.52 -10.48 -3.70
C ILE A 39 8.71 -9.83 -2.32
N GLY A 40 8.08 -8.67 -2.09
CA GLY A 40 8.09 -8.00 -0.79
C GLY A 40 7.56 -8.89 0.35
N LEU A 41 6.52 -9.70 0.08
CA LEU A 41 5.97 -10.65 1.04
C LEU A 41 7.00 -11.73 1.42
N VAL A 42 7.66 -12.32 0.44
CA VAL A 42 8.68 -13.35 0.70
C VAL A 42 9.85 -12.77 1.50
N LEU A 43 10.37 -11.61 1.08
CA LEU A 43 11.48 -10.95 1.76
C LEU A 43 11.11 -10.52 3.19
N SER A 44 9.90 -10.01 3.40
CA SER A 44 9.42 -9.61 4.73
C SER A 44 9.28 -10.79 5.69
N VAL A 45 8.81 -11.95 5.22
CA VAL A 45 8.77 -13.18 6.04
C VAL A 45 10.17 -13.63 6.44
N ILE A 46 11.11 -13.68 5.49
CA ILE A 46 12.51 -14.06 5.77
C ILE A 46 13.14 -13.10 6.78
N GLY A 47 13.00 -11.78 6.55
CA GLY A 47 13.51 -10.76 7.45
C GLY A 47 12.88 -10.82 8.84
N TRP A 48 11.57 -11.05 8.91
CA TRP A 48 10.86 -11.16 10.20
C TRP A 48 11.32 -12.36 11.01
N ILE A 49 11.48 -13.52 10.39
CA ILE A 49 12.06 -14.70 11.05
C ILE A 49 13.45 -14.37 11.57
N GLY A 50 14.31 -13.74 10.76
CA GLY A 50 15.65 -13.33 11.19
C GLY A 50 15.66 -12.40 12.40
N LEU A 51 14.77 -11.39 12.41
CA LEU A 51 14.61 -10.48 13.54
C LEU A 51 14.15 -11.20 14.80
N ILE A 52 13.15 -12.08 14.70
CA ILE A 52 12.66 -12.86 15.84
C ILE A 52 13.77 -13.74 16.42
N PHE A 53 14.55 -14.41 15.57
CA PHE A 53 15.68 -15.23 16.02
C PHE A 53 16.74 -14.41 16.74
N LEU A 54 17.17 -13.28 16.15
CA LEU A 54 18.22 -12.45 16.74
C LEU A 54 17.77 -11.80 18.05
N SER A 55 16.57 -11.22 18.09
CA SER A 55 16.00 -10.63 19.30
C SER A 55 15.76 -11.68 20.39
N GLY A 56 15.36 -12.90 20.04
CA GLY A 56 15.18 -13.98 21.00
C GLY A 56 16.48 -14.54 21.59
N MET A 57 17.58 -14.49 20.84
CA MET A 57 18.88 -15.00 21.28
C MET A 57 19.67 -13.99 22.11
N ALA A 58 19.62 -12.71 21.74
CA ALA A 58 20.51 -11.68 22.29
C ALA A 58 19.78 -10.48 22.90
N GLY A 59 18.47 -10.38 22.72
CA GLY A 59 17.66 -9.26 23.19
C GLY A 59 16.86 -9.55 24.46
N THR A 60 16.11 -8.54 24.87
CA THR A 60 15.13 -8.59 25.94
C THR A 60 13.76 -9.02 25.40
N GLY A 61 12.80 -9.28 26.31
CA GLY A 61 11.41 -9.48 25.92
C GLY A 61 10.80 -8.28 25.17
N TRP A 62 11.30 -7.07 25.40
CA TRP A 62 10.88 -5.87 24.68
C TRP A 62 11.36 -5.87 23.23
N ASP A 63 12.62 -6.27 23.01
CA ASP A 63 13.21 -6.34 21.66
C ASP A 63 12.50 -7.40 20.82
N LEU A 64 12.11 -8.53 21.44
CA LEU A 64 11.30 -9.57 20.80
C LEU A 64 9.89 -9.07 20.45
N ALA A 65 9.25 -8.33 21.36
CA ALA A 65 7.93 -7.75 21.12
C ALA A 65 7.97 -6.70 19.99
N ALA A 66 8.99 -5.85 19.97
CA ALA A 66 9.19 -4.85 18.92
C ALA A 66 9.44 -5.51 17.56
N ALA A 67 10.32 -6.52 17.49
CA ALA A 67 10.55 -7.32 16.29
C ALA A 67 9.27 -8.02 15.79
N ALA A 68 8.46 -8.54 16.70
CA ALA A 68 7.17 -9.16 16.38
C ALA A 68 6.20 -8.16 15.75
N VAL A 69 6.05 -6.97 16.33
CA VAL A 69 5.12 -5.94 15.81
C VAL A 69 5.60 -5.36 14.47
N PHE A 70 6.88 -5.00 14.37
CA PHE A 70 7.41 -4.43 13.13
C PHE A 70 7.35 -5.42 11.97
N GLY A 71 7.92 -6.61 12.12
CA GLY A 71 7.91 -7.60 11.04
C GLY A 71 6.51 -8.13 10.74
N GLY A 72 5.65 -8.26 11.76
CA GLY A 72 4.26 -8.69 11.59
C GLY A 72 3.44 -7.70 10.77
N THR A 73 3.58 -6.39 11.01
CA THR A 73 2.89 -5.36 10.23
C THR A 73 3.42 -5.25 8.80
N LEU A 74 4.73 -5.46 8.59
CA LEU A 74 5.35 -5.51 7.26
C LEU A 74 4.85 -6.70 6.43
N VAL A 75 4.80 -7.90 7.03
CA VAL A 75 4.24 -9.10 6.38
C VAL A 75 2.75 -8.91 6.09
N PHE A 76 1.99 -8.34 7.03
CA PHE A 76 0.58 -8.06 6.85
C PHE A 76 0.32 -7.12 5.65
N LEU A 77 1.10 -6.05 5.51
CA LEU A 77 1.03 -5.14 4.37
C LEU A 77 1.24 -5.85 3.04
N TYR A 78 2.37 -6.57 2.90
CA TYR A 78 2.65 -7.22 1.62
C TYR A 78 1.66 -8.35 1.31
N ALA A 79 1.14 -9.04 2.34
CA ALA A 79 0.13 -10.07 2.17
C ALA A 79 -1.20 -9.50 1.66
N THR A 80 -1.73 -8.46 2.30
CA THR A 80 -3.01 -7.84 1.89
C THR A 80 -2.92 -7.24 0.50
N SER A 81 -1.79 -6.63 0.15
CA SER A 81 -1.54 -6.06 -1.16
C SER A 81 -1.43 -7.12 -2.27
N THR A 82 -0.68 -8.19 -2.02
CA THR A 82 -0.56 -9.31 -2.97
C THR A 82 -1.91 -9.98 -3.20
N LEU A 83 -2.69 -10.18 -2.13
CA LEU A 83 -4.04 -10.71 -2.21
C LEU A 83 -4.99 -9.75 -2.96
N TYR A 84 -4.88 -8.43 -2.77
CA TYR A 84 -5.73 -7.45 -3.45
C TYR A 84 -5.62 -7.56 -4.97
N HIS A 85 -4.39 -7.66 -5.48
CA HIS A 85 -4.14 -7.83 -6.91
C HIS A 85 -4.48 -9.23 -7.43
N SER A 86 -4.50 -10.24 -6.55
CA SER A 86 -4.86 -11.63 -6.92
C SER A 86 -6.37 -11.93 -6.81
N ALA A 87 -7.17 -11.00 -6.27
CA ALA A 87 -8.58 -11.26 -5.96
C ALA A 87 -9.49 -11.25 -7.20
N GLY A 88 -10.12 -12.39 -7.48
CA GLY A 88 -11.03 -12.56 -8.62
C GLY A 88 -12.47 -12.06 -8.42
N THR A 89 -12.90 -11.72 -7.20
CA THR A 89 -14.28 -11.27 -6.93
C THR A 89 -14.36 -9.81 -6.50
N PRO A 90 -15.36 -9.03 -6.96
CA PRO A 90 -15.49 -7.61 -6.61
C PRO A 90 -15.65 -7.34 -5.11
N ARG A 91 -16.33 -8.23 -4.38
CA ARG A 91 -16.51 -8.11 -2.92
C ARG A 91 -15.19 -8.25 -2.18
N LEU A 92 -14.39 -9.28 -2.54
CA LEU A 92 -13.10 -9.52 -1.92
C LEU A 92 -12.11 -8.39 -2.26
N LYS A 93 -12.08 -7.94 -3.52
CA LYS A 93 -11.24 -6.80 -3.95
C LYS A 93 -11.57 -5.52 -3.18
N ARG A 94 -12.85 -5.28 -2.84
CA ARG A 94 -13.25 -4.14 -1.98
C ARG A 94 -12.71 -4.27 -0.56
N THR A 95 -12.89 -5.43 0.08
CA THR A 95 -12.38 -5.65 1.45
C THR A 95 -10.87 -5.57 1.51
N LEU A 96 -10.16 -6.20 0.57
CA LEU A 96 -8.70 -6.17 0.52
C LEU A 96 -8.15 -4.78 0.25
N ARG A 97 -8.84 -3.94 -0.54
CA ARG A 97 -8.45 -2.53 -0.70
C ARG A 97 -8.48 -1.77 0.62
N ILE A 98 -9.48 -2.01 1.46
CA ILE A 98 -9.59 -1.38 2.78
C ILE A 98 -8.45 -1.89 3.68
N LEU A 99 -8.21 -3.21 3.68
CA LEU A 99 -7.14 -3.82 4.46
C LEU A 99 -5.75 -3.34 4.03
N ASP A 100 -5.50 -3.18 2.73
CA ASP A 100 -4.26 -2.64 2.18
C ASP A 100 -4.02 -1.20 2.65
N HIS A 101 -5.07 -0.37 2.65
CA HIS A 101 -5.02 0.98 3.22
C HIS A 101 -4.71 0.98 4.72
N VAL A 102 -5.39 0.14 5.49
CA VAL A 102 -5.15 -0.02 6.94
C VAL A 102 -3.73 -0.52 7.20
N ALA A 103 -3.22 -1.43 6.38
CA ALA A 103 -1.92 -2.04 6.58
C ALA A 103 -0.77 -1.03 6.47
N ILE A 104 -0.89 -0.01 5.62
CA ILE A 104 0.10 1.08 5.55
C ILE A 104 0.16 1.83 6.88
N PHE A 105 -1.00 2.16 7.48
CA PHE A 105 -1.03 2.81 8.79
C PHE A 105 -0.47 1.92 9.90
N LEU A 106 -0.77 0.63 9.87
CA LEU A 106 -0.20 -0.34 10.81
C LEU A 106 1.32 -0.45 10.65
N LEU A 107 1.84 -0.50 9.43
CA LEU A 107 3.28 -0.55 9.20
C LEU A 107 3.95 0.74 9.68
N ILE A 108 3.38 1.92 9.40
CA ILE A 108 3.90 3.19 9.92
C ILE A 108 4.00 3.12 11.44
N ALA A 109 2.93 2.72 12.14
CA ALA A 109 2.97 2.53 13.59
C ALA A 109 4.02 1.49 14.02
N GLY A 110 4.13 0.38 13.31
CA GLY A 110 5.13 -0.66 13.52
C GLY A 110 6.57 -0.15 13.39
N THR A 111 6.85 0.77 12.46
CA THR A 111 8.19 1.35 12.28
C THR A 111 8.63 2.27 13.42
N TYR A 112 7.70 2.70 14.27
CA TYR A 112 7.98 3.46 15.50
C TYR A 112 8.10 2.58 16.74
N THR A 113 7.94 1.26 16.63
CA THR A 113 8.16 0.38 17.78
C THR A 113 9.65 0.43 18.17
N PRO A 114 9.98 0.64 19.45
CA PRO A 114 11.38 0.80 19.85
C PRO A 114 12.09 -0.56 19.81
N PHE A 115 13.12 -0.65 18.97
CA PHE A 115 14.05 -1.79 18.86
C PHE A 115 15.41 -1.43 19.46
#